data_AF-E9RJ21-F1
#
_entry.id   AF-E9RJ21-F1
#
_cell.length_a   1.000
_cell.length_b   1.000
_cell.length_c   1.000
_cell.angle_alpha   90.00
_cell.angle_beta   90.00
_cell.angle_gamma   90.00
#
_symmetry.space_group_name_H-M   'P 1'
#
loop_
_entity.id
_entity.type
_entity.pdbx_description
1 polymer ?
#
loop_
_entity_poly.entity_id
_entity_poly.type
_entity_poly.pdbx_seq_one_letter_code
_entity_poly.pdbx_strand_id
1 'polypeptide(L)' 'MPDLNIKGLSKDTMNRLADKARKAGLSQQEYLRQLLDKHVVADEVEGVRSELGEVIKSVAFALEQNTKVLNEFIRVNEG' A
#
# COMPACT_ATOMS: atom_id res chain seq x y z
N MET A 1 13.07 24.00 6.02
CA MET A 1 12.22 23.03 5.30
C MET A 1 12.23 23.41 3.83
N PRO A 2 12.18 22.45 2.89
CA PRO A 2 12.00 22.79 1.49
C PRO A 2 10.59 23.37 1.29
N ASP A 3 10.51 24.52 0.63
CA ASP A 3 9.24 25.16 0.29
C ASP A 3 8.88 24.86 -1.17
N LEU A 4 7.62 24.45 -1.40
CA LEU A 4 7.08 24.18 -2.72
C LEU A 4 6.05 25.25 -3.10
N ASN A 5 6.26 25.91 -4.25
CA ASN A 5 5.31 26.87 -4.80
C ASN A 5 4.69 26.34 -6.09
N ILE A 6 3.40 26.01 -6.04
CA ILE A 6 2.64 25.47 -7.18
C ILE A 6 1.89 26.61 -7.85
N LYS A 7 2.21 26.87 -9.13
CA LYS A 7 1.56 27.90 -9.96
C LYS A 7 0.67 27.26 -11.02
N GLY A 8 -0.29 28.03 -11.54
CA GLY A 8 -1.14 27.60 -12.66
C GLY A 8 -2.29 26.68 -12.29
N LEU A 9 -2.63 26.53 -11.00
CA LEU A 9 -3.83 25.80 -10.58
C LEU A 9 -5.08 26.51 -11.07
N SER A 10 -6.01 25.75 -11.66
CA SER A 10 -7.31 26.30 -12.05
C SER A 10 -8.09 26.76 -10.82
N LYS A 11 -8.98 27.74 -11.00
CA LYS A 11 -9.86 28.21 -9.92
C LYS A 11 -10.74 27.07 -9.37
N ASP A 12 -11.20 26.17 -10.24
CA ASP A 12 -11.98 25.01 -9.82
C ASP A 12 -11.17 24.07 -8.91
N THR A 13 -9.93 23.77 -9.29
CA THR A 13 -9.02 22.94 -8.49
C THR A 13 -8.77 23.56 -7.12
N MET A 14 -8.55 24.88 -7.05
CA MET A 14 -8.37 25.60 -5.80
C MET A 14 -9.61 25.57 -4.91
N ASN A 15 -10.80 25.73 -5.49
CA ASN A 15 -12.06 25.66 -4.77
C ASN A 15 -12.31 24.25 -4.21
N ARG A 16 -12.09 23.21 -5.02
CA ARG A 16 -12.23 21.82 -4.59
C ARG A 16 -11.23 21.45 -3.51
N LEU A 17 -10.00 21.97 -3.57
CA LEU A 17 -9.00 21.82 -2.51
C LEU A 17 -9.48 22.49 -1.21
N ALA A 18 -10.00 23.72 -1.30
CA ALA A 18 -10.55 24.45 -0.17
C ALA A 18 -11.69 23.69 0.51
N ASP A 19 -12.62 23.18 -0.28
CA ASP A 19 -13.78 22.44 0.23
C ASP A 19 -13.36 21.14 0.91
N LYS A 20 -12.43 20.40 0.31
CA LYS A 20 -11.90 19.17 0.89
C LYS A 20 -11.12 19.43 2.18
N ALA A 21 -10.27 20.44 2.20
CA ALA A 21 -9.54 20.84 3.40
C ALA A 21 -10.50 21.25 4.53
N ARG A 22 -11.53 22.06 4.21
CA ARG A 22 -12.56 22.46 5.17
C ARG A 22 -13.32 21.26 5.72
N LYS A 23 -13.73 20.31 4.87
CA LYS A 23 -14.42 19.08 5.30
C LYS A 23 -13.56 18.22 6.22
N ALA A 24 -12.24 18.24 6.04
CA ALA A 24 -11.29 17.56 6.90
C ALA A 24 -10.91 18.34 8.17
N GLY A 25 -11.40 19.58 8.35
CA GLY A 25 -11.01 20.45 9.46
C GLY A 25 -9.56 20.96 9.37
N LEU A 26 -8.98 20.97 8.17
CA LEU A 26 -7.57 21.30 7.93
C LEU A 26 -7.41 22.60 7.14
N SER A 27 -6.24 23.23 7.26
CA SER A 27 -5.84 24.28 6.33
C SER A 27 -5.58 23.67 4.94
N GLN A 28 -5.72 24.46 3.87
CA GLN A 28 -5.43 24.00 2.51
C GLN A 28 -3.99 23.46 2.37
N GLN A 29 -3.04 24.13 3.02
CA GLN A 29 -1.62 23.74 3.03
C GLN A 29 -1.39 22.42 3.77
N GLU A 30 -2.03 22.22 4.92
CA GLU A 30 -1.94 20.97 5.69
C GLU A 30 -2.59 19.81 4.93
N TYR A 31 -3.76 20.05 4.35
CA TYR A 31 -4.44 19.05 3.54
C TYR A 31 -3.61 18.65 2.30
N LEU A 32 -2.97 19.63 1.65
CA LEU A 32 -2.10 19.36 0.51
C LEU A 32 -0.84 18.59 0.91
N ARG A 33 -0.23 18.91 2.06
CA ARG A 33 0.91 18.14 2.60
C ARG A 33 0.55 16.68 2.84
N GLN A 34 -0.56 16.42 3.55
CA GLN A 34 -1.02 15.04 3.77
C GLN A 34 -1.34 14.30 2.48
N LEU A 35 -1.89 14.99 1.49
CA LEU A 35 -2.17 14.40 0.18
C LEU A 35 -0.87 14.00 -0.54
N LEU A 36 0.13 14.89 -0.54
CA LEU A 36 1.45 14.62 -1.12
C LEU A 36 2.14 13.47 -0.39
N ASP A 37 2.19 13.49 0.95
CA ASP A 37 2.80 12.42 1.74
C ASP A 37 2.12 11.07 1.47
N LYS A 38 0.79 11.05 1.40
CA LYS A 38 0.04 9.84 1.07
C LYS A 38 0.38 9.33 -0.33
N HIS A 39 0.49 10.20 -1.32
CA HIS A 39 0.78 9.79 -2.70
C HIS A 39 2.23 9.36 -2.91
N VAL A 40 3.19 10.01 -2.24
CA VAL A 40 4.60 9.62 -2.27
C VAL A 40 4.79 8.25 -1.62
N VAL A 41 4.12 7.99 -0.50
CA VAL A 41 4.20 6.71 0.22
C VAL A 41 3.34 5.62 -0.45
N ALA A 42 2.32 5.97 -1.23
CA ALA A 42 1.43 4.99 -1.87
C ALA A 42 2.18 4.04 -2.82
N ASP A 43 3.12 4.55 -3.60
CA ASP A 43 3.93 3.72 -4.52
C ASP A 43 4.82 2.74 -3.74
N GLU A 44 5.38 3.17 -2.60
CA GLU A 44 6.15 2.30 -1.71
C GLU A 44 5.27 1.22 -1.08
N VAL A 45 4.04 1.56 -0.68
CA VAL A 45 3.07 0.61 -0.10
C VAL A 45 2.57 -0.40 -1.13
N GLU A 46 2.38 -0.01 -2.40
CA GLU A 46 2.04 -0.96 -3.47
C GLU A 46 3.16 -1.96 -3.72
N GLY A 47 4.43 -1.51 -3.71
CA GLY A 47 5.61 -2.39 -3.78
C GLY A 47 5.63 -3.41 -2.65
N VAL A 48 5.54 -2.95 -1.40
CA VAL A 48 5.53 -3.82 -0.20
C VAL A 48 4.38 -4.83 -0.23
N ARG A 49 3.20 -4.42 -0.69
CA ARG A 49 2.04 -5.32 -0.80
C ARG A 49 2.24 -6.40 -1.86
N SER A 50 2.91 -6.08 -2.97
CA SER A 50 3.25 -7.06 -4.01
C SER A 50 4.21 -8.11 -3.47
N GLU A 51 5.30 -7.68 -2.83
CA GLU A 51 6.31 -8.56 -2.24
C GLU A 51 5.69 -9.48 -1.16
N LEU A 52 4.83 -8.94 -0.30
CA LEU A 52 4.12 -9.73 0.70
C LEU A 52 3.25 -10.83 0.05
N GLY A 53 2.59 -10.51 -1.07
CA GLY A 53 1.81 -11.48 -1.84
C GLY A 53 2.66 -12.63 -2.39
N GLU A 54 3.88 -12.35 -2.85
CA GLU A 54 4.81 -13.37 -3.32
C GLU A 54 5.35 -14.25 -2.19
N VAL A 55 5.65 -13.66 -1.03
CA VAL A 55 6.07 -14.40 0.17
C VAL A 55 4.96 -15.34 0.63
N ILE A 56 3.72 -14.87 0.72
CA ILE A 56 2.58 -15.70 1.14
C ILE A 56 2.39 -16.89 0.19
N LYS A 57 2.48 -16.67 -1.14
CA LYS A 57 2.40 -17.76 -2.12
C LYS A 57 3.52 -18.78 -1.95
N SER A 58 4.74 -18.30 -1.73
CA SER A 58 5.91 -19.17 -1.54
C SER A 58 5.79 -20.02 -0.28
N VAL A 59 5.32 -19.45 0.83
CA VAL A 59 5.07 -20.17 2.08
C VAL A 59 3.95 -21.20 1.91
N ALA A 60 2.85 -20.83 1.26
CA ALA A 60 1.74 -21.75 1.00
C ALA A 60 2.20 -22.96 0.16
N PHE A 61 2.99 -22.71 -0.88
CA PHE A 61 3.57 -23.76 -1.71
C PHE A 61 4.49 -24.69 -0.91
N ALA A 62 5.39 -24.13 -0.08
CA ALA A 62 6.29 -24.94 0.75
C ALA A 62 5.52 -25.81 1.76
N LEU A 63 4.47 -25.28 2.38
CA LEU A 63 3.60 -26.05 3.28
C LEU A 63 2.89 -27.18 2.54
N GLU A 64 2.39 -26.94 1.33
CA GLU A 64 1.74 -27.96 0.51
C GLU A 64 2.72 -29.09 0.15
N GLN A 65 3.93 -28.75 -0.28
CA GLN A 65 4.97 -29.74 -0.60
C GLN A 65 5.37 -30.55 0.62
N ASN A 66 5.62 -29.90 1.75
CA ASN A 66 5.96 -30.58 3.00
C ASN A 66 4.83 -31.52 3.45
N THR A 67 3.58 -31.10 3.32
CA THR A 67 2.42 -31.93 3.66
C THR A 67 2.31 -33.15 2.76
N LYS A 68 2.58 -33.02 1.45
CA LYS A 68 2.63 -34.16 0.52
C LYS A 68 3.69 -35.17 0.92
N VAL A 69 4.92 -34.70 1.16
CA VAL A 69 6.04 -35.57 1.59
C VAL A 69 5.72 -36.26 2.91
N LEU A 70 5.13 -35.55 3.88
CA LEU A 70 4.75 -36.14 5.17
C LEU A 70 3.71 -37.26 4.99
N ASN A 71 2.70 -37.03 4.15
CA ASN A 71 1.67 -38.02 3.86
C ASN A 71 2.23 -39.25 3.12
N GLU A 72 3.19 -39.05 2.21
CA GLU A 72 3.90 -40.17 1.57
C GLU A 72 4.72 -40.96 2.58
N PHE A 73 5.45 -40.28 3.47
CA PHE A 73 6.23 -40.92 4.53
C PHE A 73 5.36 -41.75 5.48
N ILE A 74 4.20 -41.21 5.89
CA ILE A 74 3.22 -41.93 6.72
C ILE A 74 2.71 -43.17 5.98
N ARG A 75 2.32 -43.04 4.71
CA ARG A 75 1.85 -44.18 3.90
C ARG A 75 2.86 -45.31 3.76
N VAL A 76 4.15 -44.97 3.64
CA VAL A 76 5.22 -45.96 3.48
C VAL A 76 5.56 -46.67 4.79
N ASN A 77 5.36 -46.03 5.95
CA ASN A 77 5.72 -46.61 7.24
C ASN A 77 4.55 -47.22 8.02
N GLU A 78 3.30 -46.89 7.67
CA GLU A 78 2.09 -47.46 8.27
C GLU A 78 1.38 -48.51 7.39
N GLY A 79 1.88 -48.75 6.16
CA GLY A 79 1.43 -49.82 5.25
C GLY A 79 2.41 -50.99 5.22
#